data_AF-A0A813BN18-F1
#
_entry.id   AF-A0A813BN18-F1
#
_cell.length_a   1.000
_cell.length_b   1.000
_cell.length_c   1.000
_cell.angle_alpha   90.00
_cell.angle_beta   90.00
_cell.angle_gamma   90.00
#
_symmetry.space_group_name_H-M   'P 1'
#
loop_
_entity.id
_entity.type
_entity.pdbx_description
1 polymer ?
#
loop_
_entity_poly.entity_id
_entity_poly.type
_entity_poly.pdbx_seq_one_letter_code
_entity_poly.pdbx_strand_id
1 'polypeptide(L)'
;MARAPRFALLSLVAAFAVLRWSAPSFAGTRGPKVSFRSALQQKLKAFGRRNSCTARAAVGIFYATQTGNTETVASKLAEATGLEASDYDGEDFSDLDGVIAGCPTWNTGADEYRSGTTWDDYLDTIKEYDLKGKVVAVFGCGDSQSYADNFCDGIEELHNAFQAAGAKMVGYVDESGYSYGESKS
;
A
#
# COMPACT_ATOMS: atom_id res chain seq x y z
N MET A 1 41.40 0.34 33.20
CA MET A 1 40.48 0.74 32.11
C MET A 1 39.11 1.03 32.73
N ALA A 2 38.98 2.17 33.41
CA ALA A 2 38.39 3.41 32.92
C ALA A 2 36.84 3.34 32.80
N ARG A 3 36.17 3.54 33.94
CA ARG A 3 34.78 4.03 34.04
C ARG A 3 34.82 5.55 34.01
N ALA A 4 33.96 6.18 33.22
CA ALA A 4 33.71 7.63 33.17
C ALA A 4 32.21 7.92 33.40
N PRO A 5 31.82 9.14 33.83
CA PRO A 5 30.86 9.32 34.91
C PRO A 5 29.47 9.86 34.51
N ARG A 6 28.58 9.87 35.52
CA ARG A 6 27.25 10.50 35.56
C ARG A 6 27.30 12.04 35.53
N PHE A 7 26.48 12.66 34.68
CA PHE A 7 25.94 14.03 34.71
C PHE A 7 24.66 14.01 33.84
N ALA A 8 23.57 14.75 34.02
CA ALA A 8 23.07 15.68 35.01
C ALA A 8 21.55 15.75 34.76
N LEU A 9 20.81 15.94 35.85
CA LEU A 9 19.40 16.26 35.90
C LEU A 9 19.17 17.67 35.35
N LEU A 10 18.13 17.91 34.54
CA LEU A 10 17.53 19.24 34.42
C LEU A 10 16.04 19.15 34.06
N SER A 11 15.26 19.36 35.11
CA SER A 11 13.83 19.65 35.09
C SER A 11 13.56 20.97 34.37
N LEU A 12 12.47 21.05 33.60
CA LEU A 12 11.83 22.35 33.33
C LEU A 12 10.32 22.21 33.53
N VAL A 13 9.87 22.73 34.67
CA VAL A 13 8.47 23.05 34.97
C VAL A 13 8.25 24.49 34.50
N ALA A 14 7.23 24.73 33.68
CA ALA A 14 6.71 26.07 33.44
C ALA A 14 5.20 26.05 33.68
N ALA A 15 4.82 26.50 34.88
CA ALA A 15 3.47 26.89 35.22
C ALA A 15 3.34 28.41 34.97
N PHE A 16 2.25 28.86 34.36
CA PHE A 16 1.76 30.22 34.57
C PHE A 16 0.24 30.22 34.63
N ALA A 17 -0.25 30.76 35.75
CA ALA A 17 -1.65 30.87 36.11
C ALA A 17 -2.29 32.15 35.57
N VAL A 18 -3.56 32.01 35.18
CA VAL A 18 -4.72 32.89 35.40
C VAL A 18 -4.46 34.40 35.54
N LEU A 19 -5.05 35.21 34.65
CA LEU A 19 -5.83 36.36 35.09
C LEU A 19 -6.94 36.76 34.11
N ARG A 20 -8.10 36.99 34.71
CA ARG A 20 -9.39 37.42 34.17
C ARG A 20 -9.39 38.95 34.07
N TRP A 21 -9.64 39.53 32.90
CA TRP A 21 -10.08 40.92 32.76
C TRP A 21 -11.18 41.05 31.70
N SER A 22 -12.20 41.80 32.10
CA SER A 22 -13.45 42.21 31.48
C SER A 22 -13.38 42.75 30.03
N ALA A 23 -14.43 42.45 29.28
CA ALA A 23 -14.68 42.99 27.94
C ALA A 23 -15.09 44.48 27.96
N PRO A 24 -14.74 45.23 26.90
CA PRO A 24 -15.55 46.33 26.41
C PRO A 24 -16.29 45.92 25.12
N SER A 25 -17.57 46.23 25.05
CA SER A 25 -18.38 46.19 23.85
C SER A 25 -17.83 47.18 22.81
N PHE A 26 -17.53 46.70 21.60
CA PHE A 26 -17.38 47.56 20.43
C PHE A 26 -18.13 46.96 19.23
N ALA A 27 -18.90 47.82 18.59
CA ALA A 27 -19.80 47.51 17.49
C ALA A 27 -19.06 47.29 16.17
N GLY A 28 -19.60 46.37 15.36
CA GLY A 28 -19.64 46.45 13.90
C GLY A 28 -18.32 46.40 13.13
N THR A 29 -18.01 45.24 12.54
CA THR A 29 -17.74 45.07 11.10
C THR A 29 -17.69 43.56 10.78
N ARG A 30 -18.34 43.15 9.68
CA ARG A 30 -18.36 41.77 9.20
C ARG A 30 -17.01 41.43 8.59
N GLY A 31 -16.17 40.70 9.31
CA GLY A 31 -15.01 40.01 8.74
C GLY A 31 -15.39 38.66 8.12
N PRO A 32 -14.58 38.11 7.19
CA PRO A 32 -14.89 36.85 6.52
C PRO A 32 -14.86 35.70 7.54
N LYS A 33 -15.91 34.86 7.54
CA LYS A 33 -15.93 33.62 8.31
C LYS A 33 -14.98 32.61 7.67
N VAL A 34 -13.69 32.68 7.99
CA VAL A 34 -12.73 31.64 7.62
C VAL A 34 -12.99 30.43 8.52
N SER A 35 -13.47 29.35 7.92
CA SER A 35 -13.72 28.07 8.60
C SER A 35 -12.41 27.42 9.00
N PHE A 36 -11.88 27.78 10.18
CA PHE A 36 -10.69 27.18 10.78
C PHE A 36 -10.92 25.75 11.32
N ARG A 37 -12.10 25.16 11.09
CA ARG A 37 -12.45 23.84 11.64
C ARG A 37 -11.86 22.66 10.86
N SER A 38 -11.43 22.86 9.61
CA SER A 38 -10.95 21.76 8.75
C SER A 38 -9.56 21.25 9.12
N ALA A 39 -8.62 22.13 9.46
CA ALA A 39 -7.24 21.74 9.75
C ALA A 39 -7.10 20.98 11.09
N LEU A 40 -7.93 21.34 12.08
CA LEU A 40 -7.98 20.63 13.35
C LEU A 40 -8.71 19.29 13.21
N GLN A 41 -9.78 19.21 12.39
CA GLN A 41 -10.42 17.93 12.07
C GLN A 41 -9.50 16.99 11.26
N GLN A 42 -8.68 17.52 10.35
CA GLN A 42 -7.67 16.72 9.63
C GLN A 42 -6.57 16.23 10.58
N LYS A 43 -6.05 17.10 11.44
CA LYS A 43 -5.05 16.69 12.45
C LYS A 43 -5.63 15.70 13.46
N LEU A 44 -6.92 15.77 13.79
CA LEU A 44 -7.58 14.82 14.68
C LEU A 44 -7.89 13.47 14.01
N LYS A 45 -8.22 13.44 12.70
CA LYS A 45 -8.29 12.19 11.93
C LYS A 45 -6.92 11.50 11.86
N ALA A 46 -5.85 12.27 11.70
CA ALA A 46 -4.48 11.74 11.72
C ALA A 46 -4.02 11.29 13.12
N PHE A 47 -4.49 11.96 14.18
CA PHE A 47 -4.07 11.65 15.57
C PHE A 47 -4.88 10.51 16.21
N GLY A 48 -6.06 10.18 15.68
CA GLY A 48 -6.94 9.12 16.18
C GLY A 48 -6.51 7.69 15.82
N ARG A 49 -5.48 7.50 15.00
CA ARG A 49 -4.99 6.18 14.60
C ARG A 49 -3.84 5.72 15.50
N ARG A 50 -4.11 5.61 16.81
CA ARG A 50 -3.23 4.88 17.74
C ARG A 50 -4.01 3.72 18.31
N ASN A 51 -4.01 2.61 17.59
CA ASN A 51 -4.51 1.35 18.12
C ASN A 51 -3.32 0.46 18.49
N SER A 52 -3.19 0.26 19.79
CA SER A 52 -2.32 -0.67 20.49
C SER A 52 -2.71 -2.13 20.22
N CYS A 53 -1.71 -3.02 20.34
CA CYS A 53 -1.70 -4.49 20.12
C CYS A 53 -1.35 -4.93 18.69
N THR A 54 -0.03 -5.01 18.44
CA THR A 54 0.69 -5.85 17.46
C THR A 54 -0.04 -6.32 16.18
N ALA A 55 0.27 -5.61 15.09
CA ALA A 55 0.42 -6.04 13.70
C ALA A 55 -0.82 -6.51 12.89
N ARG A 56 -1.65 -5.56 12.42
CA ARG A 56 -2.26 -5.60 11.07
C ARG A 56 -3.01 -4.31 10.72
N ALA A 57 -2.24 -3.27 10.43
CA ALA A 57 -2.69 -2.14 9.59
C ALA A 57 -1.95 -2.14 8.24
N ALA A 58 -1.29 -3.24 7.92
CA ALA A 58 0.02 -3.25 7.28
C ALA A 58 0.00 -3.68 5.81
N VAL A 59 -0.85 -4.65 5.44
CA VAL A 59 -0.79 -5.30 4.12
C VAL A 59 -2.09 -5.07 3.38
N GLY A 60 -2.01 -4.61 2.13
CA GLY A 60 -3.16 -4.45 1.24
C GLY A 60 -3.17 -5.51 0.14
N ILE A 61 -4.35 -6.01 -0.23
CA ILE A 61 -4.53 -6.86 -1.42
C ILE A 61 -5.04 -5.97 -2.55
N PHE A 62 -4.27 -5.87 -3.63
CA PHE A 62 -4.64 -5.11 -4.82
C PHE A 62 -4.73 -6.07 -6.00
N TYR A 63 -5.74 -5.93 -6.84
CA TYR A 63 -5.88 -6.73 -8.04
C TYR A 63 -6.30 -5.84 -9.20
N ALA A 64 -6.08 -6.29 -10.43
CA ALA A 64 -6.76 -5.77 -11.59
C ALA A 64 -7.34 -6.94 -12.37
N THR A 65 -8.48 -6.75 -13.05
CA THR A 65 -9.21 -7.86 -13.68
C THR A 65 -9.98 -7.39 -14.91
N GLN A 66 -10.14 -8.27 -15.91
CA GLN A 66 -11.05 -8.02 -17.04
C GLN A 66 -12.39 -8.76 -16.89
N THR A 67 -12.34 -10.03 -16.47
CA THR A 67 -13.51 -10.94 -16.44
C THR A 67 -13.90 -11.38 -15.02
N GLY A 68 -13.27 -10.83 -13.98
CA GLY A 68 -13.60 -11.11 -12.57
C GLY A 68 -12.88 -12.33 -11.95
N ASN A 69 -12.05 -13.07 -12.71
CA ASN A 69 -11.31 -14.22 -12.16
C ASN A 69 -10.28 -13.80 -11.09
N THR A 70 -9.47 -12.77 -11.39
CA THR A 70 -8.47 -12.26 -10.45
C THR A 70 -9.12 -11.68 -9.20
N GLU A 71 -10.23 -10.96 -9.36
CA GLU A 71 -11.07 -10.46 -8.27
C GLU A 71 -11.57 -11.61 -7.39
N THR A 72 -12.10 -12.68 -7.99
CA THR A 72 -12.58 -13.85 -7.24
C THR A 72 -11.47 -14.49 -6.39
N VAL A 73 -10.25 -14.57 -6.93
CA VAL A 73 -9.09 -15.06 -6.17
C VAL A 73 -8.70 -14.07 -5.07
N ALA A 74 -8.72 -12.76 -5.35
CA ALA A 74 -8.45 -11.72 -4.36
C ALA A 74 -9.47 -11.76 -3.21
N SER A 75 -10.75 -11.96 -3.49
CA SER A 75 -11.80 -12.14 -2.47
C SER A 75 -11.55 -13.37 -1.61
N LYS A 76 -11.13 -14.50 -2.19
CA LYS A 76 -10.76 -15.70 -1.42
C LYS A 76 -9.54 -15.45 -0.52
N LEU A 77 -8.54 -14.71 -1.01
CA LEU A 77 -7.39 -14.31 -0.21
C LEU A 77 -7.80 -13.35 0.92
N ALA A 78 -8.70 -12.41 0.65
CA ALA A 78 -9.28 -11.51 1.64
C ALA A 78 -10.03 -12.28 2.73
N GLU A 79 -10.85 -13.27 2.37
CA GLU A 79 -11.55 -14.13 3.33
C GLU A 79 -10.58 -14.96 4.18
N ALA A 80 -9.58 -15.59 3.54
CA ALA A 80 -8.62 -16.46 4.24
C ALA A 80 -7.68 -15.69 5.17
N THR A 81 -7.31 -14.48 4.78
CA THR A 81 -6.40 -13.66 5.58
C THR A 81 -7.17 -12.78 6.56
N GLY A 82 -8.34 -12.24 6.20
CA GLY A 82 -9.04 -11.13 6.86
C GLY A 82 -8.53 -9.74 6.44
N LEU A 83 -7.87 -9.63 5.27
CA LEU A 83 -7.41 -8.36 4.70
C LEU A 83 -8.47 -7.79 3.75
N GLU A 84 -8.40 -6.49 3.48
CA GLU A 84 -9.24 -5.87 2.47
C GLU A 84 -8.59 -6.05 1.09
N ALA A 85 -9.41 -6.42 0.10
CA ALA A 85 -9.04 -6.46 -1.31
C ALA A 85 -9.69 -5.29 -2.06
N SER A 86 -8.92 -4.62 -2.91
CA SER A 86 -9.37 -3.51 -3.74
C SER A 86 -8.88 -3.66 -5.18
N ASP A 87 -9.70 -3.20 -6.13
CA ASP A 87 -9.28 -3.00 -7.51
C ASP A 87 -8.22 -1.89 -7.55
N TYR A 88 -7.13 -2.10 -8.28
CA TYR A 88 -6.01 -1.16 -8.35
C TYR A 88 -6.29 -0.08 -9.38
N ASP A 89 -6.27 1.17 -8.94
CA ASP A 89 -6.50 2.36 -9.77
C ASP A 89 -5.43 3.43 -9.53
N GLY A 90 -4.20 3.00 -9.21
CA GLY A 90 -3.06 3.89 -9.02
C GLY A 90 -2.84 4.37 -7.58
N GLU A 91 -3.29 3.60 -6.59
CA GLU A 91 -3.02 3.90 -5.18
C GLU A 91 -1.52 3.84 -4.85
N ASP A 92 -1.11 4.67 -3.89
CA ASP A 92 0.25 4.64 -3.33
C ASP A 92 0.36 3.56 -2.24
N PHE A 93 1.49 2.85 -2.21
CA PHE A 93 1.82 1.82 -1.23
C PHE A 93 2.62 2.36 -0.03
N SER A 94 2.89 3.67 0.03
CA SER A 94 3.70 4.30 1.07
C SER A 94 3.17 4.06 2.49
N ASP A 95 1.85 4.06 2.66
CA ASP A 95 1.15 3.83 3.94
C ASP A 95 1.06 2.34 4.35
N LEU A 96 1.52 1.42 3.50
CA LEU A 96 1.46 -0.03 3.72
C LEU A 96 2.85 -0.61 4.06
N ASP A 97 2.90 -1.54 5.00
CA ASP A 97 4.11 -2.35 5.25
C ASP A 97 4.28 -3.48 4.23
N GLY A 98 3.22 -3.86 3.51
CA GLY A 98 3.29 -4.85 2.44
C GLY A 98 2.11 -4.84 1.46
N VAL A 99 2.28 -5.56 0.35
CA VAL A 99 1.33 -5.61 -0.76
C VAL A 99 1.18 -7.06 -1.25
N ILE A 100 -0.04 -7.46 -1.56
CA ILE A 100 -0.32 -8.67 -2.33
C ILE A 100 -0.98 -8.21 -3.63
N ALA A 101 -0.28 -8.35 -4.75
CA ALA A 101 -0.71 -7.84 -6.04
C ALA A 101 -1.20 -8.97 -6.97
N GLY A 102 -2.39 -8.82 -7.53
CA GLY A 102 -3.05 -9.82 -8.37
C GLY A 102 -3.13 -9.40 -9.83
N CYS A 103 -2.59 -10.22 -10.73
CA CYS A 103 -2.51 -9.91 -12.16
C CYS A 103 -3.02 -11.06 -13.03
N PRO A 104 -3.90 -10.81 -14.03
CA PRO A 104 -4.21 -11.78 -15.06
C PRO A 104 -3.14 -11.78 -16.16
N THR A 105 -3.27 -12.70 -17.12
CA THR A 105 -2.56 -12.63 -18.41
C THR A 105 -3.58 -12.67 -19.54
N TRP A 106 -3.50 -11.70 -20.46
CA TRP A 106 -4.43 -11.55 -21.60
C TRP A 106 -3.73 -11.36 -22.94
N ASN A 107 -2.66 -10.56 -22.98
CA ASN A 107 -1.96 -10.23 -24.22
C ASN A 107 -0.86 -11.28 -24.52
N THR A 108 -1.30 -12.51 -24.81
CA THR A 108 -0.40 -13.66 -25.01
C THR A 108 0.48 -13.49 -26.23
N GLY A 109 1.78 -13.76 -26.10
CA GLY A 109 2.80 -13.56 -27.13
C GLY A 109 3.38 -12.15 -27.17
N ALA A 110 2.89 -11.23 -26.33
CA ALA A 110 3.46 -9.90 -26.22
C ALA A 110 4.73 -9.88 -25.35
N ASP A 111 5.64 -8.97 -25.69
CA ASP A 111 6.86 -8.74 -24.92
C ASP A 111 6.61 -7.85 -23.71
N GLU A 112 5.62 -6.96 -23.76
CA GLU A 112 5.27 -6.04 -22.67
C GLU A 112 3.74 -5.86 -22.59
N TYR A 113 3.26 -5.37 -21.44
CA TYR A 113 1.84 -5.06 -21.19
C TYR A 113 0.94 -6.30 -21.36
N ARG A 114 1.29 -7.36 -20.63
CA ARG A 114 0.69 -8.69 -20.77
C ARG A 114 -0.61 -8.84 -19.98
N SER A 115 -0.86 -7.96 -19.02
CA SER A 115 -2.04 -8.07 -18.15
C SER A 115 -3.33 -7.67 -18.87
N GLY A 116 -3.28 -6.73 -19.82
CA GLY A 116 -4.46 -6.12 -20.43
C GLY A 116 -5.35 -5.43 -19.40
N THR A 117 -4.76 -4.92 -18.31
CA THR A 117 -5.48 -4.29 -17.19
C THR A 117 -4.77 -3.00 -16.77
N THR A 118 -5.34 -2.30 -15.79
CA THR A 118 -4.75 -1.10 -15.18
C THR A 118 -3.28 -1.28 -14.77
N TRP A 119 -2.82 -2.49 -14.43
CA TRP A 119 -1.40 -2.73 -14.15
C TRP A 119 -0.48 -2.23 -15.25
N ASP A 120 -0.84 -2.46 -16.51
CA ASP A 120 -0.03 -2.10 -17.68
C ASP A 120 0.25 -0.59 -17.72
N ASP A 121 -0.71 0.24 -17.27
CA ASP A 121 -0.58 1.70 -17.24
C ASP A 121 0.32 2.19 -16.10
N TYR A 122 0.51 1.38 -15.05
CA TYR A 122 1.21 1.78 -13.82
C TYR A 122 2.55 1.06 -13.62
N LEU A 123 2.94 0.09 -14.45
CA LEU A 123 4.22 -0.63 -14.31
C LEU A 123 5.42 0.31 -14.16
N ASP A 124 5.50 1.37 -14.97
CA ASP A 124 6.60 2.34 -14.90
C ASP A 124 6.49 3.25 -13.67
N THR A 125 5.27 3.63 -13.29
CA THR A 125 5.03 4.40 -12.05
C THR A 125 5.47 3.61 -10.81
N ILE A 126 5.18 2.31 -10.78
CA ILE A 126 5.55 1.42 -9.67
C ILE A 126 7.07 1.34 -9.52
N LYS A 127 7.81 1.24 -10.63
CA LYS A 127 9.28 1.19 -10.63
C LYS A 127 9.91 2.42 -9.98
N GLU A 128 9.23 3.56 -9.98
CA GLU A 128 9.71 4.83 -9.40
C GLU A 128 9.42 4.97 -7.90
N TYR A 129 8.61 4.09 -7.30
CA TYR A 129 8.31 4.13 -5.88
C TYR A 129 9.51 3.73 -5.00
N ASP A 130 9.58 4.28 -3.78
CA ASP A 130 10.53 3.83 -2.75
C ASP A 130 9.89 2.75 -1.88
N LEU A 131 9.99 1.50 -2.33
CA LEU A 131 9.41 0.34 -1.64
C LEU A 131 10.42 -0.42 -0.78
N LYS A 132 11.57 0.20 -0.46
CA LYS A 132 12.62 -0.41 0.35
C LYS A 132 12.10 -0.83 1.72
N GLY A 133 12.30 -2.10 2.04
CA GLY A 133 11.86 -2.70 3.30
C GLY A 133 10.39 -3.12 3.34
N LYS A 134 9.60 -2.81 2.31
CA LYS A 134 8.24 -3.33 2.15
C LYS A 134 8.27 -4.73 1.57
N VAL A 135 7.31 -5.55 1.97
CA VAL A 135 7.19 -6.95 1.50
C VAL A 135 6.08 -7.05 0.46
N VAL A 136 6.39 -7.61 -0.70
CA VAL A 136 5.42 -7.77 -1.79
C VAL A 136 5.31 -9.23 -2.21
N ALA A 137 4.09 -9.71 -2.38
CA ALA A 137 3.78 -10.98 -3.03
C ALA A 137 2.93 -10.73 -4.28
N VAL A 138 3.10 -11.55 -5.32
CA VAL A 138 2.33 -11.46 -6.56
C VAL A 138 1.58 -12.78 -6.77
N PHE A 139 0.32 -12.70 -7.20
CA PHE A 139 -0.45 -13.87 -7.63
C PHE A 139 -1.02 -13.68 -9.03
N GLY A 140 -1.13 -14.78 -9.76
CA GLY A 140 -1.51 -14.80 -11.18
C GLY A 140 -2.81 -15.52 -11.45
N CYS A 141 -3.53 -15.06 -12.48
CA CYS A 141 -4.60 -15.83 -13.10
C CYS A 141 -4.29 -16.04 -14.59
N GLY A 142 -4.10 -17.30 -14.99
CA GLY A 142 -3.82 -17.70 -16.37
C GLY A 142 -4.47 -19.06 -16.69
N ASP A 143 -4.57 -19.38 -17.98
CA ASP A 143 -5.12 -20.64 -18.48
C ASP A 143 -4.00 -21.50 -19.07
N SER A 144 -3.63 -22.55 -18.34
CA SER A 144 -2.53 -23.44 -18.69
C SER A 144 -2.86 -24.44 -19.80
N GLN A 145 -4.13 -24.53 -20.23
CA GLN A 145 -4.57 -25.45 -21.28
C GLN A 145 -4.65 -24.75 -22.62
N SER A 146 -5.41 -23.65 -22.70
CA SER A 146 -5.63 -22.95 -23.98
C SER A 146 -4.47 -22.01 -24.33
N TYR A 147 -3.74 -21.53 -23.32
CA TYR A 147 -2.60 -20.62 -23.46
C TYR A 147 -1.35 -21.17 -22.77
N ALA A 148 -1.10 -22.46 -22.99
CA ALA A 148 -0.02 -23.21 -22.36
C ALA A 148 1.37 -22.59 -22.58
N ASP A 149 1.60 -21.88 -23.70
CA ASP A 149 2.90 -21.27 -24.02
C ASP A 149 3.07 -19.85 -23.45
N ASN A 150 2.07 -19.34 -22.71
CA ASN A 150 2.08 -17.99 -22.11
C ASN A 150 1.46 -18.03 -20.70
N PHE A 151 1.69 -19.13 -19.97
CA PHE A 151 0.98 -19.38 -18.73
C PHE A 151 1.41 -18.39 -17.64
N CYS A 152 0.49 -17.52 -17.21
CA CYS A 152 0.69 -16.52 -16.16
C CYS A 152 1.78 -15.45 -16.43
N ASP A 153 2.23 -15.25 -17.67
CA ASP A 153 3.33 -14.32 -18.03
C ASP A 153 3.18 -12.89 -17.50
N GLY A 154 1.96 -12.40 -17.25
CA GLY A 154 1.71 -11.06 -16.73
C GLY A 154 2.25 -10.84 -15.31
N ILE A 155 2.41 -11.90 -14.50
CA ILE A 155 2.93 -11.74 -13.14
C ILE A 155 4.42 -11.38 -13.11
N GLU A 156 5.16 -11.72 -14.17
CA GLU A 156 6.58 -11.41 -14.28
C GLU A 156 6.84 -9.90 -14.37
N GLU A 157 6.08 -9.18 -15.20
CA GLU A 157 6.23 -7.73 -15.35
C GLU A 157 5.92 -7.01 -14.04
N LEU A 158 4.85 -7.45 -13.37
CA LEU A 158 4.45 -6.90 -12.10
C LEU A 158 5.47 -7.18 -11.00
N HIS A 159 6.00 -8.42 -10.96
CA HIS A 159 7.08 -8.80 -10.05
C HIS A 159 8.32 -7.93 -10.25
N ASN A 160 8.77 -7.79 -11.50
CA ASN A 160 9.94 -6.99 -11.85
C ASN A 160 9.76 -5.52 -11.51
N ALA A 161 8.55 -4.95 -11.72
CA ALA A 161 8.26 -3.57 -11.37
C ALA A 161 8.42 -3.32 -9.87
N PHE A 162 7.81 -4.17 -9.03
CA PHE A 162 7.96 -4.08 -7.57
C PHE A 162 9.40 -4.33 -7.12
N GLN A 163 10.10 -5.29 -7.73
CA GLN A 163 11.49 -5.57 -7.40
C GLN A 163 12.40 -4.38 -7.74
N ALA A 164 12.22 -3.74 -8.89
CA ALA A 164 12.98 -2.57 -9.32
C ALA A 164 12.78 -1.37 -8.37
N ALA A 165 11.59 -1.23 -7.79
CA ALA A 165 11.25 -0.26 -6.75
C ALA A 165 11.89 -0.57 -5.37
N GLY A 166 12.63 -1.67 -5.25
CA GLY A 166 13.34 -2.08 -4.03
C GLY A 166 12.50 -2.87 -3.04
N ALA A 167 11.33 -3.37 -3.43
CA ALA A 167 10.51 -4.23 -2.59
C ALA A 167 11.18 -5.59 -2.33
N LYS A 168 10.91 -6.17 -1.16
CA LYS A 168 11.27 -7.56 -0.86
C LYS A 168 10.19 -8.50 -1.38
N MET A 169 10.47 -9.15 -2.50
CA MET A 169 9.57 -10.13 -3.10
C MET A 169 9.52 -11.43 -2.29
N VAL A 170 8.31 -11.96 -2.06
CA VAL A 170 8.04 -13.22 -1.35
C VAL A 170 6.91 -14.00 -2.01
N GLY A 171 6.69 -15.24 -1.57
CA GLY A 171 5.54 -16.03 -2.02
C GLY A 171 5.74 -16.80 -3.32
N TYR A 172 6.99 -17.10 -3.68
CA TYR A 172 7.32 -17.97 -4.81
C TYR A 172 6.66 -19.34 -4.69
N VAL A 173 6.13 -19.83 -5.82
CA VAL A 173 5.42 -21.11 -5.91
C VAL A 173 6.22 -22.03 -6.83
N ASP A 174 6.23 -23.32 -6.49
CA ASP A 174 6.89 -24.35 -7.30
C ASP A 174 6.03 -24.70 -8.53
N GLU A 175 6.68 -24.75 -9.71
CA GLU A 175 6.00 -25.00 -10.99
C GLU A 175 5.55 -26.45 -11.20
N SER A 176 6.10 -27.42 -10.44
CA SER A 176 5.87 -28.86 -10.70
C SER A 176 4.41 -29.31 -10.52
N GLY A 177 3.59 -28.49 -9.85
CA GLY A 177 2.15 -28.71 -9.72
C GLY A 177 1.32 -28.31 -10.94
N TYR A 178 1.93 -27.71 -11.96
CA TYR A 178 1.25 -27.17 -13.13
C TYR A 178 1.64 -27.92 -14.41
N SER A 179 0.72 -27.91 -15.38
CA SER A 179 0.96 -28.45 -16.72
C SER A 179 0.75 -27.34 -17.73
N TYR A 180 1.84 -26.88 -18.35
CA TYR A 180 1.90 -25.84 -19.38
C TYR A 180 3.12 -26.08 -20.30
N GLY A 181 3.24 -25.31 -21.38
CA GLY A 181 4.34 -25.37 -22.33
C GLY A 181 5.47 -24.42 -21.96
N GLU A 182 5.15 -23.12 -21.90
CA GLU A 182 6.09 -22.05 -21.58
C GLU A 182 5.44 -21.02 -20.64
N SER A 183 6.28 -20.40 -19.82
CA SER A 183 5.92 -19.32 -18.90
C SER A 183 7.12 -18.41 -18.71
N LYS A 184 6.89 -17.09 -18.70
CA LYS A 184 7.92 -16.08 -18.40
C LYS A 184 8.09 -15.84 -16.90
N SER A 185 7.15 -16.30 -16.08
CA SER A 185 7.05 -15.99 -14.65
C SER A 185 7.80 -16.92 -13.69
#